data_AF-A0A3D8YWZ5-F1
#
_entry.id   AF-A0A3D8YWZ5-F1
#
_cell.length_a   1.000
_cell.length_b   1.000
_cell.length_c   1.000
_cell.angle_alpha   90.00
_cell.angle_beta   90.00
_cell.angle_gamma   90.00
#
_symmetry.space_group_name_H-M   'P 1'
#
loop_
_entity.id
_entity.type
_entity.pdbx_description
1 polymer ?
#
loop_
_entity_poly.entity_id
_entity_poly.type
_entity_poly.pdbx_seq_one_letter_code
_entity_poly.pdbx_strand_id
1 'polypeptide(L)'
;MKNKEKKIRPALDKTVFHKDSFTQQDKQTVRRKIQRTQRPSRFVPAIVGTLFAVSLVFIGIFLMNTKLMDSAKQNGLSNEDMNNTGAFTIANLSAGPFLTNETYYIVLPITWNGNSTATIKEVELFKENQQTLQTSDGISYTFYGGDAAKRPGVYARDQIGEISDIHGVEIEKESSLILEVSLRIVVPDKSRTIKIRYSVDGEDKEQNLTTGVVQGLETLPEDTSSELGSIELNTAEQNVYTAFEKDLDTQHLVGLSPMSVAKLYIQASYLEDHEVVYALYTDRKEYTQWSEKEDRAIPDSDRGTREQLTQQFRNFEQGRFLQTSKIEGYIEYYPNSNNEPPSGFQLIKNKDGIWQVAFMPIQ
;
A
#
# COMPACT_ATOMS: atom_id res chain seq x y z
N MET A 1 -7.09 -28.00 -59.87
CA MET A 1 -6.25 -27.34 -58.84
C MET A 1 -5.27 -26.37 -59.51
N LYS A 2 -5.69 -25.12 -59.70
CA LYS A 2 -4.86 -23.98 -60.14
C LYS A 2 -5.44 -22.72 -59.50
N ASN A 3 -4.59 -21.75 -59.19
CA ASN A 3 -4.84 -20.44 -58.55
C ASN A 3 -4.98 -20.40 -57.03
N LYS A 4 -3.85 -20.19 -56.34
CA LYS A 4 -3.81 -19.43 -55.08
C LYS A 4 -2.51 -18.64 -54.80
N GLU A 5 -1.60 -18.48 -55.77
CA GLU A 5 -0.30 -17.79 -55.54
C GLU A 5 -0.14 -16.42 -56.22
N LYS A 6 -1.20 -15.80 -56.75
CA LYS A 6 -1.10 -14.51 -57.48
C LYS A 6 -1.83 -13.32 -56.83
N LYS A 7 -1.93 -13.26 -55.50
CA LYS A 7 -2.63 -12.17 -54.80
C LYS A 7 -1.96 -11.56 -53.55
N ILE A 8 -0.67 -11.81 -53.30
CA ILE A 8 0.03 -11.21 -52.13
C ILE A 8 1.31 -10.45 -52.55
N ARG A 9 1.30 -9.79 -53.71
CA ARG A 9 2.43 -8.97 -54.19
C ARG A 9 2.13 -7.54 -54.69
N PRO A 10 0.97 -6.92 -54.39
CA PRO A 10 0.91 -5.45 -54.42
C PRO A 10 0.47 -4.80 -53.10
N ALA A 11 0.41 -5.54 -51.99
CA ALA A 11 -0.05 -5.00 -50.69
C ALA A 11 1.10 -4.60 -49.73
N LEU A 12 2.35 -4.89 -50.07
CA LEU A 12 3.52 -4.59 -49.23
C LEU A 12 4.35 -3.40 -49.71
N ASP A 13 3.93 -2.74 -50.81
CA ASP A 13 4.69 -1.66 -51.46
C ASP A 13 4.05 -0.27 -51.31
N LYS A 14 3.07 -0.11 -50.40
CA LYS A 14 2.39 1.18 -50.15
C LYS A 14 2.66 1.79 -48.78
N THR A 15 3.52 1.20 -47.95
CA THR A 15 3.91 1.76 -46.64
C THR A 15 5.40 2.08 -46.53
N VAL A 16 6.10 2.14 -47.65
CA VAL A 16 7.41 2.80 -47.71
C VAL A 16 7.13 4.30 -47.64
N PHE A 17 7.37 4.88 -46.47
CA PHE A 17 7.36 6.32 -46.23
C PHE A 17 8.25 7.01 -47.27
N HIS A 18 7.64 7.52 -48.34
CA HIS A 18 8.21 8.63 -49.05
C HIS A 18 8.23 9.82 -48.11
N LYS A 19 9.33 10.56 -48.20
CA LYS A 19 9.78 11.63 -47.33
C LYS A 19 8.88 12.88 -47.47
N ASP A 20 7.59 12.72 -47.19
CA ASP A 20 6.64 13.81 -47.17
C ASP A 20 6.29 14.13 -45.71
N SER A 21 6.69 15.32 -45.30
CA SER A 21 6.44 15.87 -43.97
C SER A 21 4.95 15.84 -43.64
N PHE A 22 4.61 15.32 -42.46
CA PHE A 22 3.27 15.27 -41.92
C PHE A 22 2.61 16.65 -41.97
N THR A 23 1.68 16.85 -42.91
CA THR A 23 1.14 18.19 -43.18
C THR A 23 0.16 18.60 -42.07
N GLN A 24 -0.10 19.90 -41.95
CA GLN A 24 -1.14 20.40 -41.03
C GLN A 24 -2.54 19.84 -41.38
N GLN A 25 -2.76 19.48 -42.64
CA GLN A 25 -3.99 18.87 -43.11
C GLN A 25 -4.12 17.41 -42.65
N ASP A 26 -3.01 16.68 -42.54
CA ASP A 26 -2.97 15.33 -41.97
C ASP A 26 -3.27 15.36 -40.46
N LYS A 27 -2.70 16.34 -39.74
CA LYS A 27 -2.99 16.58 -38.31
C LYS A 27 -4.47 16.87 -38.07
N GLN A 28 -5.09 17.69 -38.92
CA GLN A 28 -6.52 17.99 -38.83
C GLN A 28 -7.39 16.78 -39.18
N THR A 29 -6.96 15.95 -40.13
CA THR A 29 -7.69 14.73 -40.52
C THR A 29 -7.67 13.68 -39.40
N VAL A 30 -6.53 13.52 -38.71
CA VAL A 30 -6.42 12.67 -37.51
C VAL A 30 -7.27 13.23 -36.35
N ARG A 31 -7.21 14.54 -36.08
CA ARG A 31 -8.05 15.17 -35.04
C ARG A 31 -9.54 15.00 -35.30
N ARG A 32 -10.00 15.12 -36.55
CA ARG A 32 -11.41 14.90 -36.92
C ARG A 32 -11.84 13.44 -36.77
N LYS A 33 -10.94 12.47 -36.99
CA LYS A 33 -11.21 11.05 -36.73
C LYS A 33 -11.34 10.77 -35.23
N ILE A 34 -10.46 11.32 -34.40
CA ILE A 34 -10.50 11.16 -32.94
C ILE A 34 -11.77 11.80 -32.34
N GLN A 35 -12.13 13.00 -32.80
CA GLN A 35 -13.35 13.69 -32.32
C GLN A 35 -14.65 13.03 -32.80
N ARG A 36 -14.65 12.26 -33.89
CA ARG A 36 -15.84 11.50 -34.34
C ARG A 36 -16.11 10.25 -33.51
N THR A 37 -15.12 9.71 -32.81
CA THR A 37 -15.28 8.54 -31.93
C THR A 37 -15.81 8.93 -30.54
N GLN A 38 -15.81 10.23 -30.18
CA GLN A 38 -16.25 10.74 -28.87
C GLN A 38 -17.61 11.47 -28.92
N ARG A 39 -18.67 10.80 -29.39
CA ARG A 39 -20.06 11.21 -29.10
C ARG A 39 -20.87 10.02 -28.57
N PRO A 40 -21.64 10.17 -27.47
CA PRO A 40 -22.34 9.06 -26.85
C PRO A 40 -23.64 8.77 -27.60
N SER A 41 -23.78 7.57 -28.15
CA SER A 41 -25.08 7.07 -28.60
C SER A 41 -25.87 6.58 -27.39
N ARG A 42 -26.97 7.26 -27.06
CA ARG A 42 -28.03 6.70 -26.20
C ARG A 42 -28.86 5.70 -27.02
N PHE A 43 -28.73 4.41 -26.72
CA PHE A 43 -29.81 3.41 -26.75
C PHE A 43 -29.32 2.18 -25.94
N VAL A 44 -30.03 1.86 -24.86
CA VAL A 44 -29.76 0.77 -23.89
C VAL A 44 -30.83 -0.31 -24.14
N PRO A 45 -30.55 -1.64 -24.03
CA PRO A 45 -30.82 -2.31 -22.76
C PRO A 45 -29.80 -3.39 -22.32
N ALA A 46 -29.69 -3.49 -20.99
CA ALA A 46 -29.24 -4.62 -20.16
C ALA A 46 -27.80 -5.13 -20.35
N ILE A 47 -26.88 -4.54 -19.57
CA ILE A 47 -26.08 -5.20 -18.51
C ILE A 47 -25.52 -4.05 -17.66
N VAL A 48 -26.20 -3.74 -16.56
CA VAL A 48 -25.69 -2.85 -15.52
C VAL A 48 -25.10 -3.75 -14.44
N GLY A 49 -23.83 -3.56 -14.12
CA GLY A 49 -23.26 -4.08 -12.88
C GLY A 49 -21.79 -4.45 -13.00
N THR A 50 -20.91 -3.48 -12.76
CA THR A 50 -19.63 -3.64 -12.03
C THR A 50 -18.81 -2.35 -12.15
N LEU A 51 -19.24 -1.25 -11.51
CA LEU A 51 -18.34 -0.09 -11.25
C LEU A 51 -18.80 0.75 -10.05
N PHE A 52 -19.51 0.13 -9.11
CA PHE A 52 -19.80 0.65 -7.76
C PHE A 52 -19.64 -0.47 -6.71
N ALA A 53 -18.67 -1.36 -6.93
CA ALA A 53 -18.48 -2.57 -6.13
C ALA A 53 -17.05 -2.70 -5.59
N VAL A 54 -16.48 -1.60 -5.07
CA VAL A 54 -15.26 -1.67 -4.26
C VAL A 54 -15.49 -1.17 -2.83
N SER A 55 -16.50 -0.33 -2.57
CA SER A 55 -16.95 -0.04 -1.19
C SER A 55 -17.99 -1.02 -0.62
N LEU A 56 -18.44 -2.03 -1.38
CA LEU A 56 -19.43 -3.02 -0.93
C LEU A 56 -18.91 -4.46 -0.81
N VAL A 57 -17.63 -4.72 -1.12
CA VAL A 57 -17.06 -6.07 -0.97
C VAL A 57 -16.71 -6.39 0.49
N PHE A 58 -16.45 -5.38 1.33
CA PHE A 58 -16.28 -5.59 2.78
C PHE A 58 -17.60 -5.85 3.54
N ILE A 59 -18.74 -5.39 3.02
CA ILE A 59 -20.06 -5.75 3.58
C ILE A 59 -20.52 -7.13 3.08
N GLY A 60 -20.14 -7.50 1.84
CA GLY A 60 -20.54 -8.78 1.22
C GLY A 60 -19.91 -10.02 1.87
N ILE A 61 -18.65 -9.95 2.29
CA ILE A 61 -18.00 -11.07 3.01
C ILE A 61 -18.57 -11.19 4.44
N PHE A 62 -19.06 -10.10 5.03
CA PHE A 62 -19.70 -10.13 6.35
C PHE A 62 -21.12 -10.76 6.30
N LEU A 63 -21.88 -10.56 5.22
CA LEU A 63 -23.25 -11.09 5.08
C LEU A 63 -23.32 -12.61 4.82
N MET A 64 -22.25 -13.25 4.35
CA MET A 64 -22.22 -14.73 4.28
C MET A 64 -21.94 -15.38 5.65
N ASN A 65 -21.41 -14.64 6.63
CA ASN A 65 -21.20 -15.16 7.98
C ASN A 65 -22.40 -14.95 8.93
N THR A 66 -23.31 -14.00 8.66
CA THR A 66 -24.49 -13.84 9.53
C THR A 66 -25.50 -14.97 9.41
N LYS A 67 -25.53 -15.70 8.28
CA LYS A 67 -26.33 -16.94 8.14
C LYS A 67 -25.67 -18.18 8.74
N LEU A 68 -24.39 -18.11 9.07
CA LEU A 68 -23.67 -19.14 9.83
C LEU A 68 -23.66 -18.86 11.34
N MET A 69 -23.94 -17.62 11.78
CA MET A 69 -23.99 -17.26 13.21
C MET A 69 -25.21 -17.80 13.96
N ASP A 70 -26.29 -18.20 13.28
CA ASP A 70 -27.37 -18.96 13.94
C ASP A 70 -26.97 -20.43 14.20
N SER A 71 -25.91 -20.92 13.54
CA SER A 71 -25.42 -22.31 13.65
C SER A 71 -24.12 -22.44 14.45
N ALA A 72 -23.47 -21.34 14.84
CA ALA A 72 -22.22 -21.35 15.60
C ALA A 72 -22.43 -21.27 17.13
N LYS A 73 -23.63 -21.62 17.62
CA LYS A 73 -23.83 -22.04 19.02
C LYS A 73 -23.28 -23.45 19.21
N GLN A 74 -21.96 -23.60 19.19
CA GLN A 74 -21.17 -24.67 19.81
C GLN A 74 -19.84 -24.77 19.07
N ASN A 75 -18.76 -24.49 19.81
CA ASN A 75 -17.37 -24.92 19.62
C ASN A 75 -16.40 -23.73 19.69
N GLY A 76 -16.28 -23.21 20.91
CA GLY A 76 -15.25 -22.25 21.31
C GLY A 76 -15.21 -22.01 22.81
N LEU A 77 -15.78 -22.91 23.62
CA LEU A 77 -15.78 -22.82 25.07
C LEU A 77 -14.94 -23.95 25.65
N SER A 78 -13.83 -23.60 26.29
CA SER A 78 -13.31 -24.34 27.43
C SER A 78 -14.42 -24.44 28.48
N ASN A 79 -14.75 -25.65 28.92
CA ASN A 79 -15.77 -25.91 29.95
C ASN A 79 -15.42 -25.34 31.34
N GLU A 80 -14.30 -24.64 31.51
CA GLU A 80 -13.92 -24.00 32.78
C GLU A 80 -14.51 -22.59 32.95
N ASP A 81 -14.91 -21.90 31.87
CA ASP A 81 -15.30 -20.48 31.95
C ASP A 81 -16.79 -20.22 32.24
N MET A 82 -17.66 -21.24 32.17
CA MET A 82 -19.11 -21.06 32.40
C MET A 82 -19.54 -21.02 33.87
N ASN A 83 -18.63 -21.23 34.83
CA ASN A 83 -18.97 -21.30 36.25
C ASN A 83 -18.57 -20.07 37.08
N ASN A 84 -17.90 -19.08 36.50
CA ASN A 84 -17.58 -17.84 37.20
C ASN A 84 -18.72 -16.82 37.01
N THR A 85 -19.64 -16.75 37.97
CA THR A 85 -20.63 -15.68 38.04
C THR A 85 -19.92 -14.35 38.34
N GLY A 86 -20.19 -13.33 37.55
CA GLY A 86 -19.59 -12.01 37.71
C GLY A 86 -18.26 -11.84 36.96
N ALA A 87 -18.24 -12.24 35.70
CA ALA A 87 -17.18 -12.02 34.75
C ALA A 87 -17.73 -11.44 33.43
N PHE A 88 -16.90 -10.66 32.74
CA PHE A 88 -17.14 -10.22 31.38
C PHE A 88 -16.71 -11.28 30.37
N THR A 89 -17.41 -11.36 29.25
CA THR A 89 -16.93 -12.01 28.04
C THR A 89 -17.00 -11.02 26.88
N ILE A 90 -16.10 -11.16 25.92
CA ILE A 90 -16.01 -10.30 24.74
C ILE A 90 -16.13 -11.14 23.47
N ALA A 91 -16.78 -10.60 22.45
CA ALA A 91 -16.85 -11.27 21.17
C ALA A 91 -15.44 -11.42 20.57
N ASN A 92 -15.14 -12.63 20.09
CA ASN A 92 -13.93 -12.89 19.33
C ASN A 92 -14.16 -12.46 17.88
N LEU A 93 -13.69 -11.26 17.54
CA LEU A 93 -13.78 -10.71 16.20
C LEU A 93 -12.40 -10.79 15.53
N SER A 94 -12.37 -10.69 14.21
CA SER A 94 -11.15 -10.40 13.46
C SER A 94 -11.40 -9.12 12.66
N ALA A 95 -10.43 -8.21 12.68
CA ALA A 95 -10.47 -6.99 11.90
C ALA A 95 -9.06 -6.68 11.42
N GLY A 96 -8.99 -5.93 10.31
CA GLY A 96 -7.74 -5.59 9.65
C GLY A 96 -7.52 -6.39 8.36
N PRO A 97 -6.41 -6.12 7.68
CA PRO A 97 -5.36 -5.16 8.06
C PRO A 97 -5.83 -3.69 7.92
N PHE A 98 -5.28 -2.78 8.74
CA PHE A 98 -5.66 -1.35 8.78
C PHE A 98 -4.67 -0.46 8.04
N LEU A 99 -5.09 0.71 7.56
CA LEU A 99 -4.14 1.72 7.05
C LEU A 99 -3.41 2.39 8.23
N THR A 100 -2.22 2.89 7.97
CA THR A 100 -1.37 3.52 8.97
C THR A 100 -1.80 4.99 9.13
N ASN A 101 -1.73 5.50 10.37
CA ASN A 101 -2.16 6.86 10.77
C ASN A 101 -3.65 7.18 10.53
N GLU A 102 -4.44 6.23 10.05
CA GLU A 102 -5.90 6.34 9.98
C GLU A 102 -6.52 5.94 11.31
N THR A 103 -7.61 6.64 11.67
CA THR A 103 -8.36 6.38 12.90
C THR A 103 -9.58 5.52 12.62
N TYR A 104 -9.71 4.42 13.34
CA TYR A 104 -10.81 3.47 13.22
C TYR A 104 -11.56 3.33 14.53
N TYR A 105 -12.87 3.09 14.45
CA TYR A 105 -13.72 2.81 15.60
C TYR A 105 -14.20 1.37 15.51
N ILE A 106 -13.72 0.52 16.41
CA ILE A 106 -14.04 -0.91 16.44
C ILE A 106 -15.08 -1.18 17.53
N VAL A 107 -16.25 -1.68 17.13
CA VAL A 107 -17.32 -2.06 18.04
C VAL A 107 -17.11 -3.50 18.51
N LEU A 108 -16.88 -3.66 19.80
CA LEU A 108 -16.60 -4.91 20.50
C LEU A 108 -17.75 -5.24 21.47
N PRO A 109 -18.65 -6.16 21.11
CA PRO A 109 -19.71 -6.60 22.00
C PRO A 109 -19.13 -7.25 23.25
N ILE A 110 -19.63 -6.84 24.41
CA ILE A 110 -19.30 -7.42 25.71
C ILE A 110 -20.57 -7.86 26.43
N THR A 111 -20.45 -8.93 27.20
CA THR A 111 -21.53 -9.43 28.03
C THR A 111 -21.06 -9.66 29.45
N TRP A 112 -21.91 -9.29 30.39
CA TRP A 112 -21.75 -9.50 31.82
C TRP A 112 -22.64 -10.67 32.27
N ASN A 113 -22.07 -11.60 33.03
CA ASN A 113 -22.81 -12.77 33.54
C ASN A 113 -23.05 -12.73 35.07
N GLY A 114 -22.82 -11.58 35.71
CA GLY A 114 -23.07 -11.40 37.13
C GLY A 114 -24.54 -11.08 37.44
N ASN A 115 -24.90 -11.23 38.71
CA ASN A 115 -26.27 -11.00 39.17
C ASN A 115 -26.58 -9.53 39.48
N SER A 116 -25.54 -8.72 39.71
CA SER A 116 -25.64 -7.28 40.00
C SER A 116 -24.99 -6.49 38.87
N THR A 117 -25.39 -5.22 38.69
CA THR A 117 -24.82 -4.33 37.69
C THR A 117 -23.32 -4.11 37.91
N ALA A 118 -22.53 -4.20 36.84
CA ALA A 118 -21.12 -3.85 36.87
C ALA A 118 -20.91 -2.43 36.34
N THR A 119 -20.14 -1.63 37.08
CA THR A 119 -19.75 -0.27 36.65
C THR A 119 -18.30 -0.28 36.19
N ILE A 120 -18.06 0.07 34.94
CA ILE A 120 -16.71 0.16 34.37
C ILE A 120 -15.99 1.36 34.97
N LYS A 121 -14.78 1.15 35.47
CA LYS A 121 -13.89 2.23 35.93
C LYS A 121 -12.85 2.58 34.88
N GLU A 122 -12.26 1.57 34.27
CA GLU A 122 -11.19 1.77 33.30
C GLU A 122 -11.06 0.57 32.36
N VAL A 123 -10.69 0.85 31.11
CA VAL A 123 -10.37 -0.16 30.11
C VAL A 123 -9.06 0.23 29.44
N GLU A 124 -8.09 -0.66 29.44
CA GLU A 124 -6.78 -0.43 28.82
C GLU A 124 -6.34 -1.63 27.97
N LEU A 125 -5.45 -1.39 27.02
CA LEU A 125 -4.75 -2.47 26.32
C LEU A 125 -3.48 -2.83 27.09
N PHE A 126 -3.31 -4.13 27.30
CA PHE A 126 -2.23 -4.69 28.08
C PHE A 126 -1.44 -5.72 27.26
N LYS A 127 -0.14 -5.84 27.54
CA LYS A 127 0.75 -6.83 26.94
C LYS A 127 1.47 -7.56 28.06
N GLU A 128 1.48 -8.90 28.05
CA GLU A 128 1.95 -9.75 29.18
C GLU A 128 3.33 -9.38 29.77
N ASN A 129 4.20 -8.71 29.02
CA ASN A 129 5.55 -8.28 29.42
C ASN A 129 5.72 -6.76 29.67
N GLN A 130 4.65 -5.96 29.59
CA GLN A 130 4.63 -4.50 29.80
C GLN A 130 3.43 -4.10 30.67
N GLN A 131 3.55 -3.04 31.47
CA GLN A 131 2.52 -2.67 32.44
C GLN A 131 1.25 -2.05 31.80
N THR A 132 1.38 -1.42 30.62
CA THR A 132 0.30 -0.89 29.76
C THR A 132 0.90 -0.68 28.35
N LEU A 133 0.14 -0.92 27.27
CA LEU A 133 0.60 -0.58 25.92
C LEU A 133 0.86 0.92 25.80
N GLN A 134 2.03 1.29 25.27
CA GLN A 134 2.43 2.67 25.07
C GLN A 134 2.26 3.07 23.60
N THR A 135 2.13 4.36 23.32
CA THR A 135 2.08 4.87 21.93
C THR A 135 3.35 4.50 21.15
N SER A 136 4.47 4.28 21.83
CA SER A 136 5.71 3.78 21.23
C SER A 136 5.58 2.40 20.60
N ASP A 137 4.59 1.60 21.01
CA ASP A 137 4.29 0.29 20.42
C ASP A 137 3.54 0.41 19.07
N GLY A 138 3.40 1.64 18.56
CA GLY A 138 2.74 1.95 17.29
C GLY A 138 1.22 1.93 17.37
N ILE A 139 0.63 1.85 18.58
CA ILE A 139 -0.82 1.81 18.80
C ILE A 139 -1.22 2.99 19.66
N SER A 140 -1.98 3.92 19.10
CA SER A 140 -2.72 4.92 19.86
C SER A 140 -4.16 4.45 20.00
N TYR A 141 -4.73 4.50 21.21
CA TYR A 141 -6.06 3.99 21.45
C TYR A 141 -6.82 4.74 22.54
N THR A 142 -8.14 4.66 22.50
CA THR A 142 -9.06 5.10 23.56
C THR A 142 -10.30 4.22 23.55
N PHE A 143 -10.83 3.91 24.73
CA PHE A 143 -12.06 3.15 24.88
C PHE A 143 -13.24 4.05 25.23
N TYR A 144 -14.41 3.71 24.69
CA TYR A 144 -15.68 4.37 24.96
C TYR A 144 -16.78 3.33 25.21
N GLY A 145 -17.85 3.76 25.87
CA GLY A 145 -19.12 3.04 25.90
C GLY A 145 -19.89 3.24 24.60
N GLY A 146 -20.58 2.19 24.14
CA GLY A 146 -21.45 2.22 22.97
C GLY A 146 -22.77 1.51 23.21
N ASP A 147 -23.75 1.79 22.35
CA ASP A 147 -25.05 1.13 22.36
C ASP A 147 -24.90 -0.39 22.11
N ALA A 148 -25.54 -1.21 22.94
CA ALA A 148 -25.61 -2.67 22.79
C ALA A 148 -26.22 -3.09 21.44
N ALA A 149 -27.09 -2.26 20.85
CA ALA A 149 -27.69 -2.51 19.54
C ALA A 149 -26.74 -2.21 18.37
N LYS A 150 -25.60 -1.56 18.61
CA LYS A 150 -24.63 -1.27 17.55
C LYS A 150 -24.01 -2.56 17.03
N ARG A 151 -24.06 -2.77 15.72
CA ARG A 151 -23.51 -3.98 15.11
C ARG A 151 -21.98 -4.03 15.29
N PRO A 152 -21.41 -5.18 15.66
CA PRO A 152 -19.96 -5.36 15.68
C PRO A 152 -19.33 -5.08 14.32
N GLY A 153 -18.15 -4.47 14.32
CA GLY A 153 -17.43 -4.14 13.09
C GLY A 153 -16.49 -2.94 13.24
N VAL A 154 -15.89 -2.54 12.13
CA VAL A 154 -15.01 -1.38 12.00
C VAL A 154 -15.76 -0.25 11.31
N TYR A 155 -15.66 0.96 11.86
CA TYR A 155 -16.39 2.13 11.40
C TYR A 155 -15.49 3.35 11.29
N ALA A 156 -15.85 4.25 10.38
CA ALA A 156 -15.39 5.64 10.41
C ALA A 156 -16.14 6.44 11.50
N ARG A 157 -15.60 7.59 11.90
CA ARG A 157 -16.17 8.42 12.98
C ARG A 157 -17.62 8.84 12.73
N ASP A 158 -17.97 9.15 11.49
CA ASP A 158 -19.32 9.57 11.08
C ASP A 158 -20.34 8.42 11.07
N GLN A 159 -19.87 7.18 11.07
CA GLN A 159 -20.70 5.97 11.03
C GLN A 159 -20.95 5.36 12.41
N ILE A 160 -20.13 5.67 13.43
CA ILE A 160 -20.21 5.01 14.74
C ILE A 160 -21.44 5.47 15.53
N GLY A 161 -21.89 6.72 15.36
CA GLY A 161 -22.99 7.32 16.11
C GLY A 161 -22.51 7.98 17.41
N GLU A 162 -23.40 7.99 18.42
CA GLU A 162 -23.08 8.48 19.75
C GLU A 162 -22.16 7.51 20.49
N ILE A 163 -21.16 8.05 21.18
CA ILE A 163 -20.21 7.33 22.02
C ILE A 163 -20.18 8.04 23.38
N SER A 164 -20.03 7.29 24.46
CA SER A 164 -19.97 7.84 25.83
C SER A 164 -18.59 7.60 26.44
N ASP A 165 -18.24 8.41 27.44
CA ASP A 165 -17.10 8.10 28.31
C ASP A 165 -17.24 6.67 28.85
N ILE A 166 -16.13 5.93 28.89
CA ILE A 166 -16.09 4.58 29.40
C ILE A 166 -16.15 4.54 30.93
N HIS A 167 -15.69 5.60 31.61
CA HIS A 167 -15.71 5.67 33.06
C HIS A 167 -17.14 5.89 33.57
N GLY A 168 -17.63 4.95 34.37
CA GLY A 168 -18.97 4.98 34.95
C GLY A 168 -20.04 4.28 34.09
N VAL A 169 -19.67 3.61 33.00
CA VAL A 169 -20.64 2.83 32.21
C VAL A 169 -21.16 1.66 33.03
N GLU A 170 -22.48 1.59 33.18
CA GLU A 170 -23.19 0.51 33.86
C GLU A 170 -23.60 -0.59 32.88
N ILE A 171 -23.33 -1.85 33.23
CA ILE A 171 -23.61 -3.02 32.39
C ILE A 171 -24.33 -4.07 33.23
N GLU A 172 -25.61 -4.31 32.89
CA GLU A 172 -26.43 -5.35 33.52
C GLU A 172 -26.29 -6.69 32.81
N LYS A 173 -26.13 -6.69 31.47
CA LYS A 173 -26.08 -7.93 30.70
C LYS A 173 -25.30 -7.82 29.40
N GLU A 174 -25.69 -6.92 28.50
CA GLU A 174 -25.06 -6.76 27.19
C GLU A 174 -24.74 -5.29 26.95
N SER A 175 -23.58 -5.03 26.36
CA SER A 175 -23.13 -3.69 26.00
C SER A 175 -22.10 -3.76 24.87
N SER A 176 -21.65 -2.61 24.40
CA SER A 176 -20.57 -2.49 23.43
C SER A 176 -19.44 -1.65 23.98
N LEU A 177 -18.21 -2.13 23.86
CA LEU A 177 -17.02 -1.29 23.93
C LEU A 177 -16.72 -0.75 22.54
N ILE A 178 -16.35 0.51 22.45
CA ILE A 178 -15.85 1.11 21.22
C ILE A 178 -14.37 1.41 21.43
N LEU A 179 -13.53 0.72 20.66
CA LEU A 179 -12.10 0.97 20.60
C LEU A 179 -11.83 1.95 19.46
N GLU A 180 -11.55 3.20 19.81
CA GLU A 180 -10.90 4.13 18.88
C GLU A 180 -9.42 3.76 18.81
N VAL A 181 -8.91 3.53 17.61
CA VAL A 181 -7.53 3.11 17.41
C VAL A 181 -6.94 3.78 16.18
N SER A 182 -5.70 4.23 16.32
CA SER A 182 -4.83 4.67 15.24
C SER A 182 -3.53 3.90 15.32
N LEU A 183 -3.14 3.26 14.22
CA LEU A 183 -1.98 2.37 14.16
C LEU A 183 -0.86 2.97 13.31
N ARG A 184 0.40 2.75 13.67
CA ARG A 184 1.58 3.22 12.91
C ARG A 184 2.28 2.08 12.17
N ILE A 185 3.07 1.28 12.89
CA ILE A 185 3.71 0.06 12.36
C ILE A 185 3.41 -1.01 13.38
N VAL A 186 2.42 -1.83 13.08
CA VAL A 186 1.90 -2.80 14.05
C VAL A 186 1.77 -4.14 13.37
N VAL A 187 2.37 -5.15 13.97
CA VAL A 187 2.22 -6.56 13.57
C VAL A 187 1.31 -7.29 14.57
N PRO A 188 0.66 -8.40 14.18
CA PRO A 188 -0.09 -9.23 15.11
C PRO A 188 0.76 -9.67 16.31
N ASP A 189 0.17 -9.64 17.50
CA ASP A 189 0.82 -10.03 18.75
C ASP A 189 -0.20 -10.71 19.69
N LYS A 190 -0.01 -12.02 19.87
CA LYS A 190 -0.90 -12.86 20.68
C LYS A 190 -0.87 -12.51 22.18
N SER A 191 0.13 -11.77 22.64
CA SER A 191 0.23 -11.36 24.05
C SER A 191 -0.61 -10.13 24.39
N ARG A 192 -1.25 -9.48 23.40
CA ARG A 192 -2.13 -8.34 23.64
C ARG A 192 -3.49 -8.79 24.18
N THR A 193 -3.95 -8.10 25.22
CA THR A 193 -5.24 -8.34 25.90
C THR A 193 -5.89 -7.01 26.25
N ILE A 194 -7.19 -7.05 26.55
CA ILE A 194 -7.92 -5.91 27.13
C ILE A 194 -8.00 -6.14 28.63
N LYS A 195 -7.55 -5.20 29.44
CA LYS A 195 -7.77 -5.22 30.88
C LYS A 195 -8.92 -4.31 31.22
N ILE A 196 -9.90 -4.83 31.96
CA ILE A 196 -11.05 -4.09 32.45
C ILE A 196 -10.98 -4.02 33.97
N ARG A 197 -11.02 -2.80 34.51
CA ARG A 197 -11.24 -2.52 35.93
C ARG A 197 -12.67 -2.04 36.11
N TYR A 198 -13.38 -2.65 37.05
CA TYR A 198 -14.82 -2.41 37.26
C TYR A 198 -15.18 -2.60 38.72
N SER A 199 -16.37 -2.13 39.12
CA SER A 199 -16.93 -2.39 40.45
C SER A 199 -18.29 -3.06 40.37
N VAL A 200 -18.55 -3.98 41.30
CA VAL A 200 -19.85 -4.61 41.51
C VAL A 200 -20.19 -4.47 42.98
N ASP A 201 -21.35 -3.90 43.31
CA ASP A 201 -21.79 -3.67 44.69
C ASP A 201 -20.75 -2.93 45.56
N GLY A 202 -19.95 -2.06 44.95
CA GLY A 202 -18.88 -1.28 45.60
C GLY A 202 -17.53 -1.98 45.74
N GLU A 203 -17.42 -3.24 45.30
CA GLU A 203 -16.15 -3.98 45.31
C GLU A 203 -15.43 -3.87 43.95
N ASP A 204 -14.16 -3.46 43.99
CA ASP A 204 -13.32 -3.31 42.80
C ASP A 204 -12.74 -4.64 42.33
N LYS A 205 -12.83 -4.88 41.03
CA LYS A 205 -12.38 -6.09 40.36
C LYS A 205 -11.61 -5.74 39.10
N GLU A 206 -10.77 -6.68 38.68
CA GLU A 206 -9.99 -6.60 37.45
C GLU A 206 -10.11 -7.90 36.66
N GLN A 207 -10.20 -7.80 35.35
CA GLN A 207 -10.25 -8.94 34.45
C GLN A 207 -9.50 -8.66 33.15
N ASN A 208 -8.72 -9.64 32.69
CA ASN A 208 -8.12 -9.63 31.35
C ASN A 208 -9.01 -10.40 30.37
N LEU A 209 -9.26 -9.80 29.21
CA LEU A 209 -10.08 -10.33 28.13
C LEU A 209 -9.24 -10.49 26.87
N THR A 210 -9.35 -11.65 26.24
CA THR A 210 -8.67 -11.97 24.99
C THR A 210 -9.65 -11.85 23.83
N THR A 211 -9.25 -11.15 22.77
CA THR A 211 -10.02 -11.06 21.52
C THR A 211 -9.09 -11.01 20.31
N GLY A 212 -9.49 -11.67 19.23
CA GLY A 212 -8.74 -11.76 17.99
C GLY A 212 -8.51 -10.40 17.33
N VAL A 213 -9.38 -9.41 17.54
CA VAL A 213 -9.20 -8.05 17.02
C VAL A 213 -7.94 -7.41 17.60
N VAL A 214 -7.76 -7.50 18.92
CA VAL A 214 -6.66 -6.84 19.62
C VAL A 214 -5.33 -7.57 19.34
N GLN A 215 -5.36 -8.89 19.35
CA GLN A 215 -4.20 -9.72 19.00
C GLN A 215 -3.84 -9.61 17.51
N GLY A 216 -4.84 -9.41 16.66
CA GLY A 216 -4.72 -9.27 15.22
C GLY A 216 -4.61 -7.83 14.74
N LEU A 217 -4.46 -6.84 15.63
CA LEU A 217 -4.15 -5.48 15.21
C LEU A 217 -2.87 -5.52 14.38
N GLU A 218 -3.05 -5.29 13.10
CA GLU A 218 -1.99 -5.20 12.14
C GLU A 218 -2.29 -4.03 11.21
N THR A 219 -1.27 -3.26 10.93
CA THR A 219 -1.34 -2.38 9.78
C THR A 219 -1.13 -3.25 8.55
N LEU A 220 -1.79 -2.91 7.44
CA LEU A 220 -1.23 -3.24 6.14
C LEU A 220 0.24 -2.79 6.19
N PRO A 221 1.16 -3.46 5.49
CA PRO A 221 2.37 -2.77 5.08
C PRO A 221 1.88 -1.57 4.27
N GLU A 222 1.65 -0.45 4.96
CA GLU A 222 1.47 0.82 4.31
C GLU A 222 2.86 1.14 3.81
N ASP A 223 3.06 0.78 2.54
CA ASP A 223 3.88 1.49 1.59
C ASP A 223 4.48 2.76 2.22
N THR A 224 5.66 2.56 2.81
CA THR A 224 6.29 3.41 3.82
C THR A 224 6.19 4.89 3.45
N SER A 225 5.27 5.61 4.09
CA SER A 225 5.04 7.05 3.84
C SER A 225 5.28 7.91 5.08
N SER A 226 6.17 7.48 5.96
CA SER A 226 6.67 8.33 7.07
C SER A 226 8.12 8.04 7.49
N GLU A 227 8.91 7.43 6.62
CA GLU A 227 10.19 8.03 6.21
C GLU A 227 10.08 8.10 4.70
N LEU A 228 10.27 9.27 4.09
CA LEU A 228 10.38 9.35 2.63
C LEU A 228 11.41 8.30 2.22
N GLY A 229 11.01 7.34 1.38
CA GLY A 229 11.90 6.36 0.76
C GLY A 229 12.89 7.04 -0.18
N SER A 230 13.75 7.91 0.36
CA SER A 230 15.04 8.18 -0.25
C SER A 230 15.78 6.87 -0.24
N ILE A 231 16.15 6.43 -1.43
CA ILE A 231 17.16 5.40 -1.58
C ILE A 231 18.40 5.89 -0.83
N GLU A 232 18.77 5.19 0.24
CA GLU A 232 19.94 5.57 1.02
C GLU A 232 21.18 4.94 0.41
N LEU A 233 22.14 5.78 0.01
CA LEU A 233 23.45 5.29 -0.40
C LEU A 233 24.20 4.82 0.86
N ASN A 234 24.71 3.59 0.84
CA ASN A 234 25.65 3.20 1.89
C ASN A 234 26.97 3.99 1.75
N THR A 235 27.86 3.90 2.74
CA THR A 235 29.12 4.67 2.74
C THR A 235 29.97 4.47 1.48
N ALA A 236 30.04 3.26 0.92
CA ALA A 236 30.81 3.00 -0.29
C ALA A 236 30.13 3.62 -1.53
N GLU A 237 28.81 3.47 -1.64
CA GLU A 237 28.00 4.07 -2.71
C GLU A 237 28.08 5.60 -2.66
N GLN A 238 28.01 6.19 -1.46
CA GLN A 238 28.11 7.64 -1.26
C GLN A 238 29.49 8.16 -1.67
N ASN A 239 30.57 7.44 -1.33
CA ASN A 239 31.92 7.84 -1.74
C ASN A 239 32.08 7.83 -3.26
N VAL A 240 31.51 6.83 -3.93
CA VAL A 240 31.52 6.76 -5.40
C VAL A 240 30.64 7.86 -6.00
N TYR A 241 29.46 8.12 -5.43
CA TYR A 241 28.58 9.22 -5.84
C TYR A 241 29.33 10.55 -5.84
N THR A 242 29.93 10.90 -4.71
CA THR A 242 30.64 12.18 -4.53
C THR A 242 31.86 12.31 -5.46
N ALA A 243 32.55 11.20 -5.73
CA ALA A 243 33.66 11.20 -6.68
C ALA A 243 33.17 11.40 -8.13
N PHE A 244 32.11 10.67 -8.51
CA PHE A 244 31.48 10.76 -9.82
C PHE A 244 30.86 12.14 -10.07
N GLU A 245 30.11 12.70 -9.12
CA GLU A 245 29.49 14.03 -9.22
C GLU A 245 30.51 15.15 -9.52
N LYS A 246 31.77 14.99 -9.07
CA LYS A 246 32.80 16.02 -9.22
C LYS A 246 33.30 16.19 -10.65
N ASP A 247 33.40 15.12 -11.42
CA ASP A 247 34.01 15.11 -12.76
C ASP A 247 33.23 14.34 -13.83
N LEU A 248 32.15 13.67 -13.43
CA LEU A 248 31.26 12.85 -14.26
C LEU A 248 31.96 11.70 -14.98
N ASP A 249 33.13 11.28 -14.48
CA ASP A 249 33.89 10.19 -15.09
C ASP A 249 33.30 8.83 -14.71
N THR A 250 32.75 8.14 -15.71
CA THR A 250 32.20 6.79 -15.58
C THR A 250 33.20 5.77 -14.98
N GLN A 251 34.51 6.04 -15.01
CA GLN A 251 35.51 5.18 -14.36
C GLN A 251 35.29 5.04 -12.85
N HIS A 252 34.67 6.03 -12.19
CA HIS A 252 34.30 5.91 -10.77
C HIS A 252 33.28 4.80 -10.51
N LEU A 253 32.52 4.39 -11.53
CA LEU A 253 31.47 3.38 -11.44
C LEU A 253 32.00 1.94 -11.65
N VAL A 254 33.29 1.78 -11.93
CA VAL A 254 33.91 0.46 -12.16
C VAL A 254 33.71 -0.45 -10.95
N GLY A 255 33.22 -1.66 -11.20
CA GLY A 255 32.99 -2.67 -10.16
C GLY A 255 31.71 -2.47 -9.34
N LEU A 256 30.95 -1.40 -9.56
CA LEU A 256 29.63 -1.26 -8.97
C LEU A 256 28.67 -2.34 -9.49
N SER A 257 27.80 -2.80 -8.59
CA SER A 257 26.68 -3.65 -8.96
C SER A 257 25.65 -2.85 -9.77
N PRO A 258 24.83 -3.50 -10.60
CA PRO A 258 23.71 -2.84 -11.27
C PRO A 258 22.76 -2.13 -10.31
N MET A 259 22.52 -2.72 -9.12
CA MET A 259 21.70 -2.12 -8.08
C MET A 259 22.31 -0.80 -7.60
N SER A 260 23.61 -0.80 -7.29
CA SER A 260 24.30 0.41 -6.83
C SER A 260 24.27 1.53 -7.87
N VAL A 261 24.52 1.24 -9.16
CA VAL A 261 24.41 2.25 -10.23
C VAL A 261 23.01 2.85 -10.30
N ALA A 262 21.97 2.02 -10.21
CA ALA A 262 20.60 2.51 -10.22
C ALA A 262 20.28 3.36 -8.98
N LYS A 263 20.81 3.00 -7.80
CA LYS A 263 20.66 3.82 -6.60
C LYS A 263 21.29 5.22 -6.75
N LEU A 264 22.47 5.31 -7.37
CA LEU A 264 23.10 6.61 -7.68
C LEU A 264 22.21 7.47 -8.58
N TYR A 265 21.60 6.85 -9.61
CA TYR A 265 20.69 7.55 -10.52
C TYR A 265 19.45 8.08 -9.82
N ILE A 266 18.84 7.27 -8.96
CA ILE A 266 17.64 7.68 -8.24
C ILE A 266 17.98 8.76 -7.21
N GLN A 267 19.14 8.67 -6.56
CA GLN A 267 19.64 9.73 -5.67
C GLN A 267 19.86 11.04 -6.42
N ALA A 268 20.51 11.03 -7.58
CA ALA A 268 20.70 12.23 -8.41
C ALA A 268 19.35 12.82 -8.85
N SER A 269 18.38 11.95 -9.19
CA SER A 269 17.01 12.37 -9.54
C SER A 269 16.31 13.06 -8.36
N TYR A 270 16.48 12.55 -7.14
CA TYR A 270 15.94 13.16 -5.93
C TYR A 270 16.60 14.50 -5.54
N LEU A 271 17.85 14.70 -5.94
CA LEU A 271 18.60 15.95 -5.77
C LEU A 271 18.36 16.93 -6.91
N GLU A 272 17.56 16.56 -7.92
CA GLU A 272 17.31 17.33 -9.13
C GLU A 272 18.60 17.67 -9.89
N ASP A 273 19.65 16.84 -9.74
CA ASP A 273 20.93 17.01 -10.42
C ASP A 273 20.87 16.38 -11.82
N HIS A 274 20.32 17.14 -12.76
CA HIS A 274 20.11 16.68 -14.13
C HIS A 274 21.41 16.37 -14.89
N GLU A 275 22.52 16.99 -14.51
CA GLU A 275 23.82 16.75 -15.13
C GLU A 275 24.37 15.39 -14.72
N VAL A 276 24.30 15.05 -13.42
CA VAL A 276 24.65 13.72 -12.91
C VAL A 276 23.68 12.65 -13.42
N VAL A 277 22.37 12.92 -13.44
CA VAL A 277 21.35 12.02 -14.00
C VAL A 277 21.68 11.66 -15.44
N TYR A 278 22.00 12.66 -16.28
CA TYR A 278 22.33 12.41 -17.68
C TYR A 278 23.63 11.63 -17.83
N ALA A 279 24.67 11.95 -17.04
CA ALA A 279 25.96 11.26 -17.09
C ALA A 279 25.88 9.77 -16.68
N LEU A 280 24.86 9.38 -15.90
CA LEU A 280 24.59 7.99 -15.52
C LEU A 280 23.88 7.18 -16.62
N TYR A 281 23.34 7.82 -17.67
CA TYR A 281 22.83 7.11 -18.82
C TYR A 281 23.93 6.46 -19.65
N THR A 282 23.56 5.42 -20.40
CA THR A 282 24.52 4.70 -21.24
C THR A 282 25.10 5.56 -22.36
N ASP A 283 26.42 5.47 -22.54
CA ASP A 283 27.16 6.11 -23.63
C ASP A 283 27.18 5.30 -24.93
N ARG A 284 26.52 4.12 -24.94
CA ARG A 284 26.41 3.27 -26.12
C ARG A 284 25.49 3.92 -27.14
N LYS A 285 26.08 4.38 -28.24
CA LYS A 285 25.40 5.10 -29.34
C LYS A 285 24.13 4.41 -29.85
N GLU A 286 24.08 3.08 -29.85
CA GLU A 286 22.92 2.30 -30.28
C GLU A 286 21.73 2.34 -29.28
N TYR A 287 21.95 2.79 -28.05
CA TYR A 287 20.94 2.93 -26.99
C TYR A 287 20.74 4.37 -26.51
N THR A 288 21.58 5.31 -26.93
CA THR A 288 21.40 6.74 -26.67
C THR A 288 20.16 7.26 -27.40
N GLN A 289 19.21 7.85 -26.66
CA GLN A 289 17.97 8.36 -27.25
C GLN A 289 17.97 9.87 -27.51
N TRP A 290 18.65 10.64 -26.67
CA TRP A 290 18.82 12.08 -26.84
C TRP A 290 20.19 12.53 -26.35
N SER A 291 20.62 13.70 -26.81
CA SER A 291 21.86 14.35 -26.40
C SER A 291 21.70 15.12 -25.09
N GLU A 292 22.80 15.45 -24.44
CA GLU A 292 22.80 16.25 -23.20
C GLU A 292 22.16 17.62 -23.40
N LYS A 293 22.35 18.22 -24.57
CA LYS A 293 21.72 19.49 -24.92
C LYS A 293 20.20 19.36 -25.03
N GLU A 294 19.72 18.24 -25.57
CA GLU A 294 18.30 17.94 -25.63
C GLU A 294 17.75 17.62 -24.24
N ASP A 295 18.53 16.93 -23.39
CA ASP A 295 18.16 16.71 -21.99
C ASP A 295 17.97 18.03 -21.27
N ARG A 296 18.99 18.91 -21.26
CA ARG A 296 18.92 20.24 -20.63
C ARG A 296 17.77 21.13 -21.14
N ALA A 297 17.16 20.81 -22.28
CA ALA A 297 16.01 21.53 -22.81
C ALA A 297 14.64 20.99 -22.33
N ILE A 298 14.61 19.83 -21.64
CA ILE A 298 13.42 19.28 -21.01
C ILE A 298 13.01 20.17 -19.83
N PRO A 299 11.78 20.71 -19.80
CA PRO A 299 11.28 21.50 -18.69
C PRO A 299 11.21 20.69 -17.39
N ASP A 300 11.48 21.32 -16.24
CA ASP A 300 11.41 20.66 -14.92
C ASP A 300 10.02 20.06 -14.63
N SER A 301 8.95 20.64 -15.19
CA SER A 301 7.59 20.10 -15.10
C SER A 301 7.43 18.71 -15.69
N ASP A 302 8.31 18.34 -16.62
CA ASP A 302 8.28 17.08 -17.36
C ASP A 302 9.27 16.05 -16.76
N ARG A 303 10.02 16.41 -15.72
CA ARG A 303 11.07 15.56 -15.10
C ARG A 303 10.59 14.72 -13.92
N GLY A 304 9.31 14.82 -13.59
CA GLY A 304 8.69 14.15 -12.44
C GLY A 304 8.99 14.86 -11.12
N THR A 305 8.02 14.91 -10.22
CA THR A 305 8.22 15.48 -8.87
C THR A 305 8.87 14.47 -7.94
N ARG A 306 9.46 14.96 -6.84
CA ARG A 306 10.01 14.09 -5.78
C ARG A 306 8.99 13.06 -5.30
N GLU A 307 7.73 13.44 -5.15
CA GLU A 307 6.65 12.53 -4.72
C GLU A 307 6.40 11.42 -5.77
N GLN A 308 6.41 11.77 -7.06
CA GLN A 308 6.26 10.80 -8.14
C GLN A 308 7.42 9.83 -8.18
N LEU A 309 8.66 10.32 -8.02
CA LEU A 309 9.87 9.48 -7.94
C LEU A 309 9.81 8.56 -6.72
N THR A 310 9.37 9.05 -5.56
CA THR A 310 9.20 8.21 -4.36
C THR A 310 8.15 7.13 -4.53
N GLN A 311 7.06 7.40 -5.24
CA GLN A 311 6.08 6.37 -5.59
C GLN A 311 6.66 5.37 -6.61
N GLN A 312 7.34 5.86 -7.64
CA GLN A 312 7.90 5.04 -8.71
C GLN A 312 8.99 4.08 -8.20
N PHE A 313 9.85 4.51 -7.27
CA PHE A 313 10.97 3.74 -6.74
C PHE A 313 10.70 3.19 -5.34
N ARG A 314 9.43 3.12 -4.93
CA ARG A 314 9.06 2.46 -3.70
C ARG A 314 9.51 0.99 -3.73
N ASN A 315 10.03 0.50 -2.59
CA ASN A 315 10.55 -0.86 -2.42
C ASN A 315 11.68 -1.26 -3.41
N PHE A 316 12.33 -0.29 -4.06
CA PHE A 316 13.35 -0.56 -5.09
C PHE A 316 14.52 -1.42 -4.59
N GLU A 317 14.99 -1.18 -3.36
CA GLU A 317 16.12 -1.92 -2.77
C GLU A 317 15.81 -3.40 -2.49
N GLN A 318 14.53 -3.77 -2.45
CA GLN A 318 14.09 -5.18 -2.35
C GLN A 318 14.11 -5.88 -3.71
N GLY A 319 14.35 -5.13 -4.79
CA GLY A 319 14.39 -5.63 -6.14
C GLY A 319 15.55 -6.59 -6.41
N ARG A 320 15.43 -7.34 -7.50
CA ARG A 320 16.45 -8.27 -7.96
C ARG A 320 16.92 -7.91 -9.36
N PHE A 321 18.24 -7.95 -9.57
CA PHE A 321 18.80 -7.78 -10.90
C PHE A 321 18.67 -9.07 -11.73
N LEU A 322 18.13 -8.93 -12.94
CA LEU A 322 17.94 -9.99 -13.92
C LEU A 322 18.70 -9.62 -15.19
N GLN A 323 19.81 -10.30 -15.45
CA GLN A 323 20.58 -10.12 -16.67
C GLN A 323 19.91 -10.86 -17.82
N THR A 324 19.59 -10.15 -18.90
CA THR A 324 18.86 -10.69 -20.07
C THR A 324 19.78 -10.99 -21.25
N SER A 325 20.93 -10.31 -21.34
CA SER A 325 21.93 -10.56 -22.36
C SER A 325 23.35 -10.32 -21.82
N LYS A 326 24.38 -10.38 -22.67
CA LYS A 326 25.75 -10.05 -22.23
C LYS A 326 25.90 -8.60 -21.74
N ILE A 327 25.04 -7.72 -22.24
CA ILE A 327 25.13 -6.28 -22.05
C ILE A 327 23.84 -5.65 -21.51
N GLU A 328 22.74 -6.39 -21.43
CA GLU A 328 21.46 -5.87 -20.92
C GLU A 328 21.02 -6.62 -19.67
N GLY A 329 20.35 -5.90 -18.80
CA GLY A 329 19.60 -6.46 -17.68
C GLY A 329 18.63 -5.43 -17.14
N TYR A 330 17.82 -5.83 -16.17
CA TYR A 330 16.93 -4.93 -15.47
C TYR A 330 16.80 -5.32 -14.01
N ILE A 331 16.43 -4.36 -13.17
CA ILE A 331 16.04 -4.60 -11.79
C ILE A 331 14.52 -4.75 -11.78
N GLU A 332 14.06 -5.92 -11.35
CA GLU A 332 12.65 -6.22 -11.13
C GLU A 332 12.30 -5.90 -9.68
N TYR A 333 11.29 -5.05 -9.46
CA TYR A 333 10.85 -4.64 -8.12
C TYR A 333 9.33 -4.33 -8.11
N TYR A 334 8.73 -4.26 -6.92
CA TYR A 334 7.28 -4.12 -6.75
C TYR A 334 6.95 -2.83 -5.99
N PRO A 335 6.57 -1.72 -6.68
CA PRO A 335 6.30 -0.45 -6.02
C PRO A 335 5.13 -0.51 -5.03
N ASN A 336 4.01 -1.17 -5.39
CA ASN A 336 2.76 -1.11 -4.63
C ASN A 336 2.35 -2.42 -3.94
N SER A 337 2.94 -3.56 -4.31
CA SER A 337 2.91 -4.88 -3.61
C SER A 337 3.31 -6.01 -4.56
N ASN A 338 3.64 -7.18 -4.01
CA ASN A 338 3.93 -8.40 -4.77
C ASN A 338 2.71 -8.97 -5.55
N ASN A 339 1.52 -8.40 -5.37
CA ASN A 339 0.29 -8.82 -6.06
C ASN A 339 0.02 -7.97 -7.32
N GLU A 340 0.80 -6.92 -7.56
CA GLU A 340 0.75 -6.10 -8.77
C GLU A 340 1.88 -6.48 -9.74
N PRO A 341 1.77 -6.14 -11.05
CA PRO A 341 2.85 -6.34 -11.99
C PRO A 341 4.14 -5.64 -11.52
N PRO A 342 5.31 -6.30 -11.61
CA PRO A 342 6.56 -5.67 -11.23
C PRO A 342 6.91 -4.51 -12.17
N SER A 343 7.61 -3.54 -11.62
CA SER A 343 8.33 -2.52 -12.38
C SER A 343 9.72 -3.01 -12.78
N GLY A 344 10.22 -2.50 -13.90
CA GLY A 344 11.53 -2.84 -14.45
C GLY A 344 12.39 -1.59 -14.64
N PHE A 345 13.56 -1.58 -14.01
CA PHE A 345 14.57 -0.53 -14.21
C PHE A 345 15.69 -1.06 -15.10
N GLN A 346 15.84 -0.53 -16.31
CA GLN A 346 16.73 -1.09 -17.32
C GLN A 346 18.17 -0.55 -17.17
N LEU A 347 19.15 -1.46 -17.27
CA LEU A 347 20.57 -1.14 -17.30
C LEU A 347 21.26 -1.75 -18.52
N ILE A 348 22.22 -1.01 -19.06
CA ILE A 348 23.02 -1.40 -20.21
C ILE A 348 24.49 -1.29 -19.84
N LYS A 349 25.25 -2.35 -20.11
CA LYS A 349 26.69 -2.40 -19.89
C LYS A 349 27.40 -1.75 -21.07
N ASN A 350 28.22 -0.74 -20.81
CA ASN A 350 29.01 -0.06 -21.80
C ASN A 350 30.16 -0.94 -22.34
N LYS A 351 30.98 -0.38 -23.24
CA LYS A 351 32.09 -1.11 -23.88
C LYS A 351 33.21 -1.49 -22.91
N ASP A 352 33.35 -0.73 -21.83
CA ASP A 352 34.35 -0.96 -20.77
C ASP A 352 33.85 -1.92 -19.68
N GLY A 353 32.63 -2.43 -19.84
CA GLY A 353 32.05 -3.41 -18.92
C GLY A 353 31.32 -2.80 -17.73
N ILE A 354 31.12 -1.48 -17.73
CA ILE A 354 30.48 -0.71 -16.66
C ILE A 354 28.97 -0.67 -16.90
N TRP A 355 28.16 -0.97 -15.90
CA TRP A 355 26.70 -0.83 -15.99
C TRP A 355 26.31 0.64 -15.93
N GLN A 356 25.39 1.05 -16.81
CA GLN A 356 24.80 2.38 -16.87
C GLN A 356 23.29 2.29 -17.07
N VAL A 357 22.57 3.36 -16.80
CA VAL A 357 21.11 3.41 -16.91
C VAL A 357 20.70 3.46 -18.38
N ALA A 358 19.69 2.69 -18.77
CA ALA A 358 19.09 2.85 -20.10
C ALA A 358 18.25 4.14 -20.15
N PHE A 359 18.21 4.82 -21.29
CA PHE A 359 17.36 6.00 -21.47
C PHE A 359 15.89 5.63 -21.19
N MET A 360 15.31 6.24 -20.15
CA MET A 360 13.94 5.98 -19.71
C MET A 360 12.96 6.93 -20.40
N PRO A 361 11.80 6.48 -20.88
CA PRO A 361 10.81 7.40 -21.44
C PRO A 361 10.45 8.50 -20.44
N ILE A 362 10.44 9.75 -20.90
CA ILE A 362 9.88 10.88 -20.14
C ILE A 362 8.37 10.62 -20.02
N GLN A 363 7.87 10.46 -18.80
CA GLN A 363 6.49 10.02 -18.52
C GLN A 363 5.54 11.17 -18.26
#